data_AF-A0A5S4TBM8-F1
#
_entry.id   AF-A0A5S4TBM8-F1
#
_cell.length_a   1.000
_cell.length_b   1.000
_cell.length_c   1.000
_cell.angle_alpha   90.00
_cell.angle_beta   90.00
_cell.angle_gamma   90.00
#
_symmetry.space_group_name_H-M   'P 1'
#
loop_
_entity.id
_entity.type
_entity.pdbx_description
1 polymer ?
#
loop_
_entity_poly.entity_id
_entity_poly.type
_entity_poly.pdbx_seq_one_letter_code
_entity_poly.pdbx_strand_id
1 'polypeptide(L)'
;ERSDMKVTRIDLALDELYRGYDKEETHFHLSDMINKVYQHLVTFDRLRTWSHIGGGNLNSYSENEDRQGISLYFGSRKSNMFFNFYEKRYEFAQKEGISVEEALEIFGVWNRYEIRLSQAKAQKLVEHYVLGQDLGNLARGLINQEMEVFEGVGKYGAYVPDPKWQDMFGSADPLKLSVQPEPYSIDRTVRWLLYQVSNSLSFVEEADKIMNTQYLEMIQNTGKLTDRMETELKYLK
;
A
#
# COMPACT_ATOMS: atom_id res chain seq x y z
N GLU A 1 -15.71 -24.71 -2.60
CA GLU A 1 -14.79 -24.15 -3.61
C GLU A 1 -13.42 -24.79 -3.45
N ARG A 2 -12.67 -25.02 -4.54
CA ARG A 2 -11.29 -25.50 -4.42
C ARG A 2 -10.44 -24.38 -3.81
N SER A 3 -9.83 -24.67 -2.67
CA SER A 3 -9.00 -23.76 -1.88
C SER A 3 -7.52 -23.85 -2.24
N ASP A 4 -7.18 -24.28 -3.46
CA ASP A 4 -5.81 -24.55 -3.89
C ASP A 4 -5.06 -23.29 -4.35
N MET A 5 -5.77 -22.19 -4.61
CA MET A 5 -5.18 -20.91 -4.96
C MET A 5 -5.59 -19.81 -3.97
N LYS A 6 -4.62 -19.05 -3.48
CA LYS A 6 -4.83 -17.84 -2.70
C LYS A 6 -3.94 -16.72 -3.22
N VAL A 7 -4.53 -15.62 -3.67
CA VAL A 7 -3.77 -14.43 -4.06
C VAL A 7 -3.35 -13.70 -2.77
N THR A 8 -2.08 -13.82 -2.41
CA THR A 8 -1.53 -13.22 -1.18
C THR A 8 -1.17 -11.75 -1.37
N ARG A 9 -0.78 -11.36 -2.59
CA ARG A 9 -0.43 -9.99 -2.96
C ARG A 9 -0.54 -9.79 -4.48
N ILE A 10 -0.93 -8.59 -4.88
CA ILE A 10 -0.91 -8.12 -6.26
C ILE A 10 -0.61 -6.62 -6.25
N ASP A 11 0.24 -6.16 -7.16
CA ASP A 11 0.61 -4.76 -7.32
C ASP A 11 0.14 -4.32 -8.71
N LEU A 12 -0.65 -3.25 -8.79
CA LEU A 12 -1.01 -2.57 -10.03
C LEU A 12 -0.13 -1.32 -10.18
N ALA A 13 0.23 -0.96 -11.41
CA ALA A 13 0.96 0.26 -11.71
C ALA A 13 0.22 1.05 -12.81
N LEU A 14 0.02 2.34 -12.58
CA LEU A 14 -0.47 3.29 -13.57
C LEU A 14 0.65 4.28 -13.88
N ASP A 15 0.94 4.47 -15.17
CA ASP A 15 1.96 5.41 -15.62
C ASP A 15 1.31 6.70 -16.14
N GLU A 16 1.76 7.84 -15.65
CA GLU A 16 1.52 9.13 -16.29
C GLU A 16 2.53 9.28 -17.42
N LEU A 17 2.05 9.24 -18.66
CA LEU A 17 2.90 9.36 -19.84
C LEU A 17 3.37 10.81 -20.02
N TYR A 18 4.64 10.98 -20.36
CA TYR A 18 5.22 12.28 -20.68
C TYR A 18 4.53 12.90 -21.90
N ARG A 19 4.19 14.18 -21.81
CA ARG A 19 3.42 14.91 -22.84
C ARG A 19 4.29 15.60 -23.89
N GLY A 20 5.61 15.45 -23.78
CA GLY A 20 6.59 16.09 -24.65
C GLY A 20 7.09 17.41 -24.10
N TYR A 21 8.10 17.94 -24.79
CA TYR A 21 8.79 19.17 -24.43
C TYR A 21 7.84 20.37 -24.35
N ASP A 22 8.13 21.31 -23.45
CA ASP A 22 7.34 22.51 -23.12
C ASP A 22 5.95 22.23 -22.51
N LYS A 23 5.64 20.99 -22.14
CA LYS A 23 4.38 20.59 -21.48
C LYS A 23 4.56 20.04 -20.08
N GLU A 24 5.75 20.18 -19.51
CA GLU A 24 6.14 19.70 -18.19
C GLU A 24 5.16 20.22 -17.12
N GLU A 25 4.81 21.51 -17.20
CA GLU A 25 3.86 22.17 -16.29
C GLU A 25 2.44 21.61 -16.34
N THR A 26 2.10 20.82 -17.37
CA THR A 26 0.78 20.17 -17.45
C THR A 26 0.72 18.87 -16.66
N HIS A 27 1.87 18.33 -16.26
CA HIS A 27 1.96 17.14 -15.43
C HIS A 27 1.65 17.44 -13.98
N PHE A 28 1.23 16.39 -13.26
CA PHE A 28 1.04 16.48 -11.83
C PHE A 28 2.37 16.29 -11.10
N HIS A 29 2.87 17.32 -10.42
CA HIS A 29 4.14 17.20 -9.67
C HIS A 29 3.89 16.59 -8.29
N LEU A 30 4.70 15.61 -7.89
CA LEU A 30 4.55 14.98 -6.58
C LEU A 30 4.92 15.92 -5.42
N SER A 31 5.71 16.97 -5.68
CA SER A 31 5.88 18.09 -4.75
C SER A 31 4.57 18.81 -4.46
N ASP A 32 3.68 18.96 -5.44
CA ASP A 32 2.38 19.59 -5.25
C ASP A 32 1.49 18.73 -4.37
N MET A 33 1.56 17.40 -4.51
CA MET A 33 0.87 16.47 -3.61
C MET A 33 1.35 16.64 -2.17
N ILE A 34 2.67 16.72 -1.94
CA ILE A 34 3.22 16.94 -0.59
C ILE A 34 2.64 18.22 0.02
N ASN A 35 2.68 19.32 -0.74
CA ASN A 35 2.14 20.61 -0.29
C ASN A 35 0.63 20.52 0.01
N LYS A 36 -0.15 19.89 -0.88
CA LYS A 36 -1.59 19.69 -0.72
C LYS A 36 -1.92 18.84 0.51
N VAL A 37 -1.15 17.79 0.80
CA VAL A 37 -1.35 17.00 2.02
C VAL A 37 -1.12 17.85 3.28
N TYR A 38 -0.05 18.65 3.32
CA TYR A 38 0.20 19.57 4.44
C TYR A 38 -0.86 20.67 4.58
N GLN A 39 -1.47 21.10 3.48
CA GLN A 39 -2.53 22.11 3.45
C GLN A 39 -3.94 21.52 3.68
N HIS A 40 -4.05 20.22 3.96
CA HIS A 40 -5.34 19.52 4.10
C HIS A 40 -6.22 19.57 2.84
N LEU A 41 -5.60 19.66 1.66
CA LEU A 41 -6.24 19.58 0.34
C LEU A 41 -6.23 18.17 -0.24
N VAL A 42 -5.95 17.17 0.58
CA VAL A 42 -6.08 15.75 0.23
C VAL A 42 -6.88 15.06 1.33
N THR A 43 -7.98 14.43 0.96
CA THR A 43 -8.79 13.62 1.88
C THR A 43 -8.45 12.15 1.68
N PHE A 44 -8.57 11.36 2.75
CA PHE A 44 -8.32 9.92 2.72
C PHE A 44 -9.45 9.16 3.43
N ASP A 45 -9.96 8.07 2.83
CA ASP A 45 -11.01 7.24 3.46
C ASP A 45 -10.43 6.42 4.63
N ARG A 46 -9.52 5.47 4.33
CA ARG A 46 -9.00 4.51 5.32
C ARG A 46 -7.51 4.62 5.56
N LEU A 47 -6.79 5.31 4.69
CA LEU A 47 -5.36 5.55 4.89
C LEU A 47 -5.17 6.52 6.06
N ARG A 48 -4.24 6.20 6.96
CA ARG A 48 -4.00 6.96 8.22
C ARG A 48 -2.59 7.50 8.34
N THR A 49 -1.68 6.97 7.54
CA THR A 49 -0.26 7.32 7.58
C THR A 49 0.20 7.63 6.19
N TRP A 50 1.07 8.61 6.06
CA TRP A 50 1.78 8.87 4.83
C TRP A 50 3.23 9.25 5.15
N SER A 51 4.11 9.10 4.17
CA SER A 51 5.50 9.53 4.26
C SER A 51 5.99 9.84 2.85
N HIS A 52 7.02 10.65 2.73
CA HIS A 52 7.69 10.89 1.47
C HIS A 52 9.21 10.71 1.63
N ILE A 53 9.86 10.35 0.54
CA ILE A 53 11.31 10.35 0.38
C ILE A 53 11.61 11.25 -0.81
N GLY A 54 12.56 12.16 -0.63
CA GLY A 54 13.07 13.03 -1.69
C GLY A 54 14.40 13.61 -1.23
N GLY A 55 15.22 14.05 -2.17
CA GLY A 55 16.53 14.61 -1.85
C GLY A 55 17.16 15.31 -3.04
N GLY A 56 18.34 15.86 -2.81
CA GLY A 56 19.15 16.46 -3.86
C GLY A 56 20.54 16.83 -3.34
N ASN A 57 21.45 17.15 -4.26
CA ASN A 57 22.79 17.58 -3.91
C ASN A 57 22.82 19.09 -3.60
N LEU A 58 23.48 19.48 -2.50
CA LEU A 58 23.61 20.88 -2.08
C LEU A 58 24.74 21.63 -2.80
N ASN A 59 25.63 20.92 -3.52
CA ASN A 59 26.81 21.48 -4.16
C ASN A 59 26.66 21.72 -5.67
N SER A 60 25.44 21.55 -6.23
CA SER A 60 25.21 21.78 -7.65
C SER A 60 24.60 23.16 -7.91
N TYR A 61 25.10 23.79 -8.96
CA TYR A 61 24.60 25.08 -9.46
C TYR A 61 23.52 24.91 -10.55
N SER A 62 23.19 23.68 -10.97
CA SER A 62 22.09 23.36 -11.88
C SER A 62 20.91 22.75 -11.10
N GLU A 63 19.72 23.36 -11.19
CA GLU A 63 18.53 22.95 -10.41
C GLU A 63 17.98 21.56 -10.80
N ASN A 64 18.34 21.03 -11.96
CA ASN A 64 17.73 19.84 -12.56
C ASN A 64 18.61 18.57 -12.52
N GLU A 65 19.94 18.68 -12.55
CA GLU A 65 20.81 17.50 -12.74
C GLU A 65 20.97 16.66 -11.46
N ASP A 66 20.63 17.19 -10.28
CA ASP A 66 20.96 16.56 -8.99
C ASP A 66 19.75 16.30 -8.08
N ARG A 67 18.51 16.44 -8.57
CA ARG A 67 17.31 16.03 -7.82
C ARG A 67 17.20 14.50 -7.77
N GLN A 68 17.20 13.95 -6.56
CA GLN A 68 16.84 12.55 -6.31
C GLN A 68 15.32 12.51 -6.21
N GLY A 69 14.66 12.13 -7.30
CA GLY A 69 13.20 12.23 -7.49
C GLY A 69 12.34 11.83 -6.27
N ILE A 70 11.12 12.37 -6.24
CA ILE A 70 10.21 12.22 -5.09
C ILE A 70 9.49 10.87 -5.14
N SER A 71 9.37 10.23 -3.98
CA SER A 71 8.53 9.06 -3.74
C SER A 71 7.59 9.31 -2.56
N LEU A 72 6.30 9.04 -2.74
CA LEU A 72 5.23 9.19 -1.76
C LEU A 72 4.68 7.82 -1.41
N TYR A 73 4.45 7.59 -0.12
CA TYR A 73 3.88 6.37 0.41
C TYR A 73 2.64 6.69 1.23
N PHE A 74 1.50 6.08 0.88
CA PHE A 74 0.26 6.22 1.64
C PHE A 74 -0.19 4.85 2.18
N GLY A 75 -0.51 4.82 3.48
CA GLY A 75 -0.80 3.60 4.22
C GLY A 75 0.42 2.90 4.80
N SER A 76 0.18 1.77 5.47
CA SER A 76 1.23 0.92 6.03
C SER A 76 1.56 -0.21 5.08
N ARG A 77 2.83 -0.57 4.93
CA ARG A 77 3.24 -1.76 4.14
C ARG A 77 2.65 -3.08 4.68
N LYS A 78 2.15 -3.10 5.91
CA LYS A 78 1.50 -4.26 6.56
C LYS A 78 -0.02 -4.31 6.35
N SER A 79 -0.65 -3.25 5.82
CA SER A 79 -2.10 -3.27 5.57
C SER A 79 -2.44 -4.05 4.30
N ASN A 80 -3.72 -4.33 4.10
CA ASN A 80 -4.21 -4.97 2.87
C ASN A 80 -4.18 -4.04 1.65
N MET A 81 -3.81 -2.76 1.82
CA MET A 81 -3.65 -1.82 0.72
C MET A 81 -2.67 -0.68 1.06
N PHE A 82 -1.77 -0.42 0.12
CA PHE A 82 -0.69 0.55 0.24
C PHE A 82 -0.44 1.20 -1.12
N PHE A 83 -0.26 2.52 -1.14
CA PHE A 83 0.08 3.25 -2.36
C PHE A 83 1.54 3.69 -2.34
N ASN A 84 2.19 3.59 -3.50
CA ASN A 84 3.54 4.09 -3.75
C ASN A 84 3.55 4.91 -5.05
N PHE A 85 3.63 6.23 -4.92
CA PHE A 85 3.61 7.16 -6.06
C PHE A 85 4.97 7.81 -6.19
N TYR A 86 5.62 7.73 -7.34
CA TYR A 86 6.97 8.25 -7.46
C TYR A 86 7.29 8.75 -8.87
N GLU A 87 8.29 9.61 -8.95
CA GLU A 87 8.74 10.21 -10.19
C GLU A 87 9.59 9.23 -10.99
N LYS A 88 8.91 8.44 -11.84
CA LYS A 88 9.52 7.33 -12.57
C LYS A 88 10.66 7.75 -13.49
N ARG A 89 10.60 8.96 -14.05
CA ARG A 89 11.66 9.55 -14.87
C ARG A 89 13.01 9.59 -14.15
N TYR A 90 13.04 9.96 -12.87
CA TYR A 90 14.28 9.98 -12.08
C TYR A 90 14.75 8.57 -11.71
N GLU A 91 13.83 7.64 -11.45
CA GLU A 91 14.20 6.23 -11.22
C GLU A 91 14.87 5.64 -12.47
N PHE A 92 14.33 5.88 -13.66
CA PHE A 92 14.93 5.44 -14.91
C PHE A 92 16.30 6.08 -15.14
N ALA A 93 16.41 7.40 -15.00
CA ALA A 93 17.68 8.12 -15.12
C ALA A 93 18.76 7.53 -14.20
N GLN A 94 18.44 7.34 -12.92
CA GLN A 94 19.36 6.74 -11.95
C GLN A 94 19.72 5.30 -12.29
N LYS A 95 18.73 4.48 -12.65
CA LYS A 95 18.91 3.05 -12.91
C LYS A 95 19.75 2.79 -14.16
N GLU A 96 19.55 3.60 -15.20
CA GLU A 96 20.23 3.44 -16.49
C GLU A 96 21.50 4.31 -16.60
N GLY A 97 21.72 5.23 -15.66
CA GLY A 97 22.90 6.09 -15.65
C GLY A 97 22.86 7.17 -16.75
N ILE A 98 21.67 7.67 -17.07
CA ILE A 98 21.40 8.66 -18.12
C ILE A 98 20.78 9.93 -17.52
N SER A 99 20.70 11.00 -18.30
CA SER A 99 19.97 12.21 -17.90
C SER A 99 18.46 11.96 -17.77
N VAL A 100 17.77 12.85 -17.06
CA VAL A 100 16.30 12.78 -16.91
C VAL A 100 15.62 13.04 -18.25
N GLU A 101 16.18 13.95 -19.05
CA GLU A 101 15.74 14.28 -20.40
C GLU A 101 15.83 13.03 -21.30
N GLU A 102 16.98 12.34 -21.31
CA GLU A 102 17.12 11.07 -22.07
C GLU A 102 16.14 10.01 -21.56
N ALA A 103 15.94 9.90 -20.24
CA ALA A 103 14.97 8.95 -19.68
C ALA A 103 13.53 9.26 -20.13
N LEU A 104 13.15 10.54 -20.22
CA LEU A 104 11.84 10.96 -20.72
C LEU A 104 11.69 10.66 -22.22
N GLU A 105 12.73 10.88 -23.02
CA GLU A 105 12.71 10.57 -24.45
C GLU A 105 12.63 9.07 -24.74
N ILE A 106 13.34 8.25 -23.97
CA ILE A 106 13.42 6.79 -24.17
C ILE A 106 12.17 6.08 -23.62
N PHE A 107 11.76 6.41 -22.39
CA PHE A 107 10.73 5.66 -21.68
C PHE A 107 9.36 6.35 -21.71
N GLY A 108 9.31 7.66 -21.91
CA GLY A 108 8.04 8.39 -22.03
C GLY A 108 7.16 8.35 -20.79
N VAL A 109 7.72 8.14 -19.59
CA VAL A 109 6.96 8.08 -18.33
C VAL A 109 7.41 9.19 -17.38
N TRP A 110 6.45 9.97 -16.90
CA TRP A 110 6.65 11.05 -15.96
C TRP A 110 6.61 10.56 -14.50
N ASN A 111 5.47 10.00 -14.09
CA ASN A 111 5.22 9.44 -12.76
C ASN A 111 4.68 8.01 -12.88
N ARG A 112 4.88 7.21 -11.82
CA ARG A 112 4.20 5.92 -11.65
C ARG A 112 3.43 5.90 -10.34
N TYR A 113 2.19 5.42 -10.41
CA TYR A 113 1.28 5.25 -9.29
C TYR A 113 1.03 3.76 -9.04
N GLU A 114 1.68 3.21 -8.01
CA GLU A 114 1.54 1.81 -7.65
C GLU A 114 0.50 1.61 -6.55
N ILE A 115 -0.39 0.63 -6.76
CA ILE A 115 -1.38 0.17 -5.81
C ILE A 115 -1.03 -1.26 -5.42
N ARG A 116 -0.55 -1.44 -4.20
CA ARG A 116 -0.31 -2.77 -3.63
C ARG A 116 -1.53 -3.21 -2.86
N LEU A 117 -2.09 -4.36 -3.22
CA LEU A 117 -3.13 -5.05 -2.46
C LEU A 117 -2.57 -6.34 -1.85
N SER A 118 -3.08 -6.72 -0.69
CA SER A 118 -2.70 -7.96 -0.02
C SER A 118 -3.91 -8.72 0.52
N GLN A 119 -3.74 -10.04 0.69
CA GLN A 119 -4.74 -10.95 1.25
C GLN A 119 -6.10 -10.82 0.54
N ALA A 120 -7.18 -10.63 1.30
CA ALA A 120 -8.54 -10.59 0.77
C ALA A 120 -8.79 -9.47 -0.25
N LYS A 121 -8.10 -8.32 -0.17
CA LYS A 121 -8.22 -7.27 -1.20
C LYS A 121 -7.55 -7.70 -2.51
N ALA A 122 -6.43 -8.42 -2.44
CA ALA A 122 -5.75 -8.94 -3.63
C ALA A 122 -6.59 -10.02 -4.32
N GLN A 123 -7.16 -10.93 -3.54
CA GLN A 123 -8.09 -11.95 -4.03
C GLN A 123 -9.30 -11.32 -4.73
N LYS A 124 -9.95 -10.33 -4.10
CA LYS A 124 -11.10 -9.63 -4.69
C LYS A 124 -10.76 -8.90 -5.98
N LEU A 125 -9.60 -8.25 -6.07
CA LEU A 125 -9.21 -7.60 -7.32
C LEU A 125 -9.14 -8.62 -8.47
N VAL A 126 -8.54 -9.79 -8.23
CA VAL A 126 -8.45 -10.85 -9.23
C VAL A 126 -9.84 -11.38 -9.60
N GLU A 127 -10.75 -11.54 -8.65
CA GLU A 127 -12.15 -11.91 -8.92
C GLU A 127 -12.83 -10.88 -9.83
N HIS A 128 -12.73 -9.60 -9.52
CA HIS A 128 -13.27 -8.52 -10.36
C HIS A 128 -12.68 -8.56 -11.78
N TYR A 129 -11.37 -8.77 -11.91
CA TYR A 129 -10.69 -8.85 -13.20
C TYR A 129 -11.13 -10.07 -14.03
N VAL A 130 -11.20 -11.27 -13.41
CA VAL A 130 -11.65 -12.51 -14.07
C VAL A 130 -13.11 -12.40 -14.52
N LEU A 131 -13.92 -11.59 -13.83
CA LEU A 131 -15.30 -11.26 -14.23
C LEU A 131 -15.37 -10.25 -15.39
N GLY A 132 -14.23 -9.86 -15.99
CA GLY A 132 -14.16 -9.04 -17.20
C GLY A 132 -14.10 -7.53 -16.95
N GLN A 133 -13.88 -7.08 -15.71
CA GLN A 133 -13.70 -5.66 -15.44
C GLN A 133 -12.29 -5.20 -15.86
N ASP A 134 -12.22 -4.01 -16.48
CA ASP A 134 -10.97 -3.41 -16.93
C ASP A 134 -10.04 -3.06 -15.76
N LEU A 135 -8.77 -3.49 -15.82
CA LEU A 135 -7.79 -3.25 -14.75
C LEU A 135 -7.51 -1.75 -14.53
N GLY A 136 -7.52 -0.95 -15.60
CA GLY A 136 -7.32 0.49 -15.50
C GLY A 136 -8.43 1.16 -14.70
N ASN A 137 -9.68 0.81 -14.99
CA ASN A 137 -10.85 1.28 -14.25
C ASN A 137 -10.84 0.79 -12.80
N LEU A 138 -10.47 -0.48 -12.56
CA LEU A 138 -10.33 -1.00 -11.20
C LEU A 138 -9.26 -0.23 -10.40
N ALA A 139 -8.11 0.05 -11.01
CA ALA A 139 -7.02 0.80 -10.39
C ALA A 139 -7.41 2.25 -10.07
N ARG A 140 -8.00 2.96 -11.04
CA ARG A 140 -8.49 4.34 -10.85
C ARG A 140 -9.60 4.39 -9.79
N GLY A 141 -10.53 3.45 -9.82
CA GLY A 141 -11.59 3.34 -8.82
C GLY A 141 -11.06 3.07 -7.41
N LEU A 142 -9.99 2.27 -7.27
CA LEU A 142 -9.32 2.06 -5.98
C LEU A 142 -8.66 3.32 -5.43
N ILE A 143 -8.04 4.13 -6.30
CA ILE A 143 -7.46 5.42 -5.91
C ILE A 143 -8.58 6.38 -5.50
N ASN A 144 -9.61 6.56 -6.33
CA ASN A 144 -10.72 7.48 -6.06
C ASN A 144 -11.53 7.10 -4.81
N GLN A 145 -11.61 5.80 -4.48
CA GLN A 145 -12.25 5.34 -3.24
C GLN A 145 -11.49 5.75 -1.98
N GLU A 146 -10.18 5.96 -2.08
CA GLU A 146 -9.31 6.06 -0.90
C GLU A 146 -8.65 7.41 -0.74
N MET A 147 -8.57 8.20 -1.81
CA MET A 147 -8.11 9.58 -1.76
C MET A 147 -8.78 10.48 -2.79
N GLU A 148 -9.04 11.72 -2.38
CA GLU A 148 -9.45 12.80 -3.28
C GLU A 148 -8.45 13.95 -3.13
N VAL A 149 -8.11 14.59 -4.25
CA VAL A 149 -7.11 15.66 -4.32
C VAL A 149 -7.79 16.93 -4.81
N PHE A 150 -7.57 18.01 -4.07
CA PHE A 150 -8.18 19.31 -4.32
C PHE A 150 -7.12 20.36 -4.68
N GLU A 151 -7.50 21.29 -5.55
CA GLU A 151 -6.68 22.46 -5.88
C GLU A 151 -6.74 23.50 -4.76
N GLY A 152 -7.89 23.60 -4.09
CA GLY A 152 -8.11 24.58 -3.04
C GLY A 152 -9.55 24.57 -2.55
N VAL A 153 -9.89 25.63 -1.81
CA VAL A 153 -11.25 25.87 -1.31
C VAL A 153 -11.83 27.05 -2.09
N GLY A 154 -12.96 26.81 -2.77
CA GLY A 154 -13.65 27.82 -3.55
C GLY A 154 -14.31 28.90 -2.67
N LYS A 155 -14.84 29.93 -3.32
CA LYS A 155 -15.43 31.13 -2.68
C LYS A 155 -16.50 30.83 -1.62
N TYR A 156 -17.18 29.69 -1.71
CA TYR A 156 -18.26 29.27 -0.81
C TYR A 156 -17.85 28.18 0.20
N GLY A 157 -16.55 27.91 0.36
CA GLY A 157 -16.05 26.89 1.27
C GLY A 157 -16.09 25.45 0.71
N ALA A 158 -16.55 25.26 -0.53
CA ALA A 158 -16.52 23.97 -1.21
C ALA A 158 -15.11 23.67 -1.72
N TYR A 159 -14.62 22.46 -1.51
CA TYR A 159 -13.37 22.00 -2.11
C TYR A 159 -13.51 21.92 -3.63
N VAL A 160 -12.49 22.39 -4.35
CA VAL A 160 -12.42 22.35 -5.81
C VAL A 160 -11.49 21.20 -6.21
N PRO A 161 -11.97 20.18 -6.95
CA PRO A 161 -11.14 19.06 -7.38
C PRO A 161 -9.93 19.53 -8.20
N ASP A 162 -8.77 18.90 -7.98
CA ASP A 162 -7.57 19.23 -8.74
C ASP A 162 -7.69 18.79 -10.20
N PRO A 163 -7.57 19.70 -11.18
CA PRO A 163 -7.84 19.37 -12.58
C PRO A 163 -6.85 18.36 -13.16
N LYS A 164 -5.57 18.44 -12.79
CA LYS A 164 -4.53 17.51 -13.26
C LYS A 164 -4.77 16.10 -12.70
N TRP A 165 -5.16 16.01 -11.43
CA TRP A 165 -5.53 14.74 -10.79
C TRP A 165 -6.78 14.13 -11.42
N GLN A 166 -7.81 14.95 -11.68
CA GLN A 166 -9.05 14.50 -12.31
C GLN A 166 -8.84 14.01 -13.75
N ASP A 167 -7.96 14.65 -14.51
CA ASP A 167 -7.61 14.20 -15.87
C ASP A 167 -7.04 12.77 -15.88
N MET A 168 -6.26 12.41 -14.85
CA MET A 168 -5.66 11.07 -14.72
C MET A 168 -6.63 10.03 -14.15
N PHE A 169 -7.35 10.36 -13.08
CA PHE A 169 -8.10 9.38 -12.27
C PHE A 169 -9.61 9.58 -12.29
N GLY A 170 -10.12 10.75 -12.66
CA GLY A 170 -11.53 11.14 -12.50
C GLY A 170 -12.53 10.41 -13.39
N SER A 171 -12.08 9.67 -14.41
CA SER A 171 -12.96 8.96 -15.35
C SER A 171 -13.55 7.65 -14.82
N ALA A 172 -13.10 7.16 -13.65
CA ALA A 172 -13.56 5.90 -13.08
C ALA A 172 -14.34 6.10 -11.77
N ASP A 173 -15.46 5.40 -11.64
CA ASP A 173 -16.22 5.36 -10.39
C ASP A 173 -15.39 4.73 -9.26
N PRO A 174 -15.51 5.22 -8.01
CA PRO A 174 -14.86 4.63 -6.85
C PRO A 174 -15.18 3.13 -6.69
N LEU A 175 -14.14 2.31 -6.53
CA LEU A 175 -14.27 0.86 -6.36
C LEU A 175 -14.03 0.45 -4.92
N LYS A 176 -15.10 0.07 -4.22
CA LYS A 176 -15.01 -0.45 -2.86
C LYS A 176 -14.84 -1.97 -2.85
N LEU A 177 -13.60 -2.43 -2.64
CA LEU A 177 -13.33 -3.84 -2.33
C LEU A 177 -13.70 -4.16 -0.87
N SER A 178 -15.00 -4.38 -0.62
CA SER A 178 -15.52 -4.74 0.70
C SER A 178 -15.09 -6.16 1.09
N VAL A 179 -14.20 -6.30 2.07
CA VAL A 179 -13.85 -7.61 2.64
C VAL A 179 -14.79 -7.88 3.81
N GLN A 180 -15.51 -9.01 3.79
CA GLN A 180 -16.10 -9.50 5.03
C GLN A 180 -14.98 -10.11 5.86
N PRO A 181 -14.76 -9.65 7.11
CA PRO A 181 -13.82 -10.33 7.98
C PRO A 181 -14.31 -11.76 8.16
N GLU A 182 -13.43 -12.74 7.94
CA GLU A 182 -13.74 -14.11 8.31
C GLU A 182 -14.07 -14.13 9.81
N PRO A 183 -15.15 -14.81 10.23
CA PRO A 183 -15.44 -14.97 11.64
C PRO A 183 -14.23 -15.62 12.31
N TYR A 184 -13.89 -15.11 13.49
CA TYR A 184 -12.76 -15.64 14.23
C TYR A 184 -12.97 -17.12 14.53
N SER A 185 -11.96 -17.94 14.22
CA SER A 185 -11.93 -19.35 14.62
C SER A 185 -10.63 -19.67 15.35
N ILE A 186 -10.77 -20.35 16.49
CA ILE A 186 -9.63 -20.88 17.26
C ILE A 186 -8.86 -21.95 16.49
N ASP A 187 -9.44 -22.53 15.43
CA ASP A 187 -8.86 -23.65 14.69
C ASP A 187 -7.46 -23.35 14.19
N ARG A 188 -7.20 -22.09 13.82
CA ARG A 188 -5.87 -21.66 13.38
C ARG A 188 -4.84 -21.76 14.50
N THR A 189 -5.20 -21.28 15.69
CA THR A 189 -4.36 -21.36 16.89
C THR A 189 -4.16 -22.81 17.31
N VAL A 190 -5.21 -23.64 17.28
CA VAL A 190 -5.14 -25.08 17.58
C VAL A 190 -4.22 -25.80 16.58
N ARG A 191 -4.40 -25.58 15.28
CA ARG A 191 -3.52 -26.17 14.25
C ARG A 191 -2.07 -25.73 14.41
N TRP A 192 -1.83 -24.46 14.73
CA TRP A 192 -0.47 -23.98 15.01
C TRP A 192 0.14 -24.71 16.20
N LEU A 193 -0.59 -24.85 17.31
CA LEU A 193 -0.12 -25.62 18.48
C LEU A 193 0.17 -27.08 18.12
N LEU A 194 -0.75 -27.74 17.41
CA LEU A 194 -0.62 -29.15 17.02
C LEU A 194 0.54 -29.42 16.08
N TYR A 195 0.78 -28.57 15.08
CA TYR A 195 1.73 -28.84 14.00
C TYR A 195 3.06 -28.10 14.13
N GLN A 196 3.13 -27.01 14.90
CA GLN A 196 4.35 -26.19 15.02
C GLN A 196 4.97 -26.23 16.41
N VAL A 197 4.16 -26.46 17.45
CA VAL A 197 4.62 -26.31 18.85
C VAL A 197 4.70 -27.66 19.57
N SER A 198 3.87 -28.63 19.19
CA SER A 198 3.75 -29.94 19.85
C SER A 198 5.09 -30.66 20.08
N ASN A 199 5.93 -30.78 19.05
CA ASN A 199 7.24 -31.43 19.17
C ASN A 199 8.15 -30.75 20.20
N SER A 200 8.12 -29.41 20.26
CA SER A 200 8.91 -28.66 21.24
C SER A 200 8.39 -28.86 22.66
N LEU A 201 7.06 -28.93 22.85
CA LEU A 201 6.48 -29.22 24.15
C LEU A 201 6.83 -30.63 24.63
N SER A 202 6.74 -31.63 23.75
CA SER A 202 7.14 -33.01 24.06
C SER A 202 8.62 -33.11 24.40
N PHE A 203 9.48 -32.37 23.70
CA PHE A 203 10.91 -32.33 24.02
C PHE A 203 11.18 -31.75 25.42
N VAL A 204 10.51 -30.63 25.77
CA VAL A 204 10.64 -30.01 27.10
C VAL A 204 10.12 -30.96 28.19
N GLU A 205 9.03 -31.68 27.94
CA GLU A 205 8.49 -32.66 28.88
C GLU A 205 9.50 -33.78 29.21
N GLU A 206 10.17 -34.32 28.18
CA GLU A 206 11.20 -35.34 28.39
C GLU A 206 12.45 -34.77 29.07
N ALA A 207 12.84 -33.53 28.74
CA ALA A 207 13.93 -32.85 29.41
C ALA A 207 13.64 -32.61 30.91
N ASP A 208 12.41 -32.22 31.25
CA ASP A 208 11.97 -32.03 32.65
C ASP A 208 12.13 -33.30 33.49
N LYS A 209 11.82 -34.47 32.92
CA LYS A 209 11.98 -35.78 33.58
C LYS A 209 13.45 -36.10 33.87
N ILE A 210 14.35 -35.81 32.92
CA ILE A 210 15.79 -36.09 33.05
C ILE A 210 16.44 -35.12 34.03
N MET A 211 16.08 -33.85 33.96
CA MET A 211 16.72 -32.78 34.71
C MET A 211 16.06 -32.52 36.07
N ASN A 212 14.94 -33.19 36.36
CA ASN A 212 14.09 -32.96 37.53
C ASN A 212 13.68 -31.47 37.65
N THR A 213 13.21 -30.91 36.54
CA THR A 213 12.73 -29.52 36.42
C THR A 213 11.23 -29.47 36.10
N GLN A 214 10.66 -28.27 36.07
CA GLN A 214 9.24 -28.04 35.75
C GLN A 214 9.04 -26.95 34.69
N TYR A 215 9.90 -26.91 33.67
CA TYR A 215 9.86 -25.89 32.64
C TYR A 215 8.55 -25.90 31.84
N LEU A 216 7.98 -27.08 31.57
CA LEU A 216 6.71 -27.18 30.85
C LEU A 216 5.57 -26.47 31.60
N GLU A 217 5.51 -26.68 32.92
CA GLU A 217 4.53 -26.03 33.80
C GLU A 217 4.76 -24.51 33.83
N MET A 218 6.01 -24.07 33.92
CA MET A 218 6.35 -22.65 33.86
C MET A 218 5.89 -22.00 32.53
N ILE A 219 6.07 -22.66 31.40
CA ILE A 219 5.64 -22.16 30.08
C ILE A 219 4.12 -22.00 30.05
N GLN A 220 3.37 -22.99 30.52
CA GLN A 220 1.91 -22.96 30.55
C GLN A 220 1.38 -21.84 31.47
N ASN A 221 2.00 -21.66 32.64
CA ASN A 221 1.59 -20.65 33.62
C ASN A 221 2.00 -19.22 33.24
N THR A 222 2.96 -19.06 32.32
CA THR A 222 3.40 -17.73 31.85
C THR A 222 2.49 -17.17 30.75
N GLY A 223 1.76 -18.03 30.03
CA GLY A 223 0.86 -17.62 28.95
C GLY A 223 -0.23 -16.67 29.45
N LYS A 224 -0.33 -15.48 28.84
CA LYS A 224 -1.41 -14.52 29.10
C LYS A 224 -2.16 -14.20 27.83
N LEU A 225 -3.48 -14.08 27.93
CA LEU A 225 -4.30 -13.58 26.83
C LEU A 225 -3.89 -12.14 26.52
N THR A 226 -3.82 -11.82 25.23
CA THR A 226 -3.67 -10.44 24.77
C THR A 226 -5.05 -9.80 24.62
N ASP A 227 -5.16 -8.47 24.69
CA ASP A 227 -6.43 -7.73 24.48
C ASP A 227 -7.17 -8.18 23.21
N ARG A 228 -6.39 -8.50 22.16
CA ARG A 228 -6.90 -9.05 20.92
C ARG A 228 -7.51 -10.43 21.11
N MET A 229 -6.82 -11.36 21.78
CA MET A 229 -7.34 -12.70 22.06
C MET A 229 -8.60 -12.65 22.92
N GLU A 230 -8.65 -11.77 23.93
CA GLU A 230 -9.87 -11.59 24.74
C GLU A 230 -11.05 -11.09 23.92
N THR A 231 -10.79 -10.16 23.01
CA THR A 231 -11.80 -9.66 22.07
C THR A 231 -12.28 -10.76 21.13
N GLU A 232 -11.35 -11.56 20.60
CA GLU A 232 -11.63 -12.70 19.72
C GLU A 232 -12.46 -13.78 20.45
N LEU A 233 -12.18 -14.07 21.72
CA LEU A 233 -12.96 -15.01 22.54
C LEU A 233 -14.42 -14.57 22.75
N LYS A 234 -14.72 -13.27 22.71
CA LYS A 234 -16.11 -12.77 22.81
C LYS A 234 -16.96 -13.15 21.60
N TYR A 235 -16.34 -13.36 20.44
CA TYR A 235 -17.04 -13.78 19.22
C TYR A 235 -17.27 -15.30 19.13
N LEU A 236 -16.73 -16.09 20.06
CA LEU A 236 -16.99 -17.53 20.16
C LEU A 236 -18.24 -17.86 21.01
N LYS A 237 -18.82 -16.85 21.68
CA LYS A 237 -20.05 -16.97 22.48
C LYS A 237 -21.25 -16.52 21.67
#